data_AF-M7NSX3-F1
#
_entry.id   AF-M7NSX3-F1
#
_cell.length_a   1.000
_cell.length_b   1.000
_cell.length_c   1.000
_cell.angle_alpha   90.00
_cell.angle_beta   90.00
_cell.angle_gamma   90.00
#
_symmetry.space_group_name_H-M   'P 1'
#
loop_
_entity.id
_entity.type
_entity.pdbx_description
1 polymer ?
#
loop_
_entity_poly.entity_id
_entity_poly.type
_entity_poly.pdbx_seq_one_letter_code
_entity_poly.pdbx_strand_id
1 'polypeptide(L)' 'MIERSHLRIIEALADNGSLTAAANALHLTQPALSHQIRYLEQKLELQLWQREGRKLRLTNGGKLLLQMQGKCCRC' A
#
# COMPACT_ATOMS: atom_id res chain seq x y z
N MET A 1 0.10 10.10 -12.22
CA MET A 1 0.14 10.83 -10.94
C MET A 1 -0.10 9.91 -9.75
N ILE A 2 0.82 9.92 -8.78
CA ILE A 2 0.68 9.25 -7.48
C ILE A 2 0.05 10.27 -6.53
N GLU A 3 -1.05 9.90 -5.87
CA GLU A 3 -1.77 10.77 -4.94
C GLU A 3 -1.40 10.46 -3.48
N ARG A 4 -1.67 11.41 -2.58
CA ARG A 4 -1.47 11.22 -1.12
C ARG A 4 -2.25 10.03 -0.56
N SER A 5 -3.41 9.72 -1.15
CA SER A 5 -4.21 8.53 -0.80
C SER A 5 -3.44 7.23 -1.05
N HIS A 6 -2.66 7.15 -2.13
CA HIS A 6 -1.84 5.98 -2.44
C HIS A 6 -0.72 5.78 -1.42
N LEU A 7 -0.12 6.87 -0.93
CA LEU A 7 0.90 6.80 0.11
C LEU A 7 0.33 6.29 1.44
N ARG A 8 -0.85 6.77 1.84
CA ARG A 8 -1.57 6.28 3.04
C ARG A 8 -1.94 4.80 2.94
N ILE A 9 -2.26 4.32 1.73
CA ILE A 9 -2.52 2.90 1.49
C ILE A 9 -1.28 2.05 1.79
N ILE A 10 -0.10 2.50 1.34
CA ILE A 10 1.16 1.79 1.55
C ILE A 10 1.52 1.76 3.04
N GLU A 11 1.36 2.88 3.75
CA GLU A 11 1.56 2.99 5.20
C GLU A 11 0.61 2.06 5.98
N ALA A 12 -0.70 2.15 5.72
CA ALA A 12 -1.68 1.32 6.41
C ALA A 12 -1.43 -0.18 6.16
N LEU A 13 -1.01 -0.58 4.96
CA LEU A 13 -0.65 -1.97 4.67
C LEU A 13 0.64 -2.40 5.37
N ALA A 14 1.62 -1.50 5.49
CA ALA A 14 2.86 -1.75 6.21
C ALA A 14 2.59 -2.01 7.70
N ASP A 15 1.75 -1.19 8.32
CA ASP A 15 1.44 -1.25 9.75
C ASP A 15 0.55 -2.43 10.11
N ASN A 16 -0.44 -2.73 9.27
CA ASN A 16 -1.48 -3.72 9.59
C ASN A 16 -1.19 -5.12 9.04
N GLY A 17 -0.32 -5.28 8.03
CA GLY A 17 0.09 -6.57 7.46
C GLY A 17 -1.03 -7.39 6.79
N SER A 18 -2.25 -6.85 6.68
CA SER A 18 -3.37 -7.48 5.98
C SER A 18 -4.25 -6.45 5.27
N LEU A 19 -4.81 -6.85 4.13
CA LEU A 19 -5.75 -6.04 3.34
C LEU A 19 -6.98 -5.62 4.15
N THR A 20 -7.53 -6.54 4.95
CA THR A 20 -8.75 -6.27 5.71
C THR A 20 -8.50 -5.27 6.85
N ALA A 21 -7.42 -5.44 7.61
CA ALA A 21 -7.09 -4.52 8.70
C ALA A 21 -6.68 -3.13 8.16
N ALA A 22 -5.92 -3.08 7.06
CA ALA A 22 -5.59 -1.80 6.41
C ALA A 22 -6.84 -1.09 5.86
N ALA A 23 -7.80 -1.82 5.29
CA ALA A 23 -9.06 -1.25 4.82
C ALA A 23 -9.86 -0.65 5.98
N ASN A 24 -9.96 -1.36 7.10
CA ASN A 24 -10.61 -0.86 8.31
C ASN A 24 -9.92 0.39 8.86
N ALA A 25 -8.59 0.41 8.90
CA ALA A 25 -7.81 1.57 9.36
C ALA A 25 -8.00 2.82 8.48
N LEU A 26 -8.27 2.62 7.19
CA LEU A 26 -8.52 3.69 6.23
C LEU A 26 -10.02 4.03 6.08
N HIS A 27 -10.90 3.39 6.86
CA HIS A 27 -12.36 3.50 6.71
C HIS A 27 -12.85 3.18 5.29
N LEU A 28 -12.19 2.23 4.63
CA LEU A 28 -12.52 1.74 3.29
C LEU A 28 -13.06 0.31 3.36
N THR A 29 -13.80 -0.07 2.32
CA THR A 29 -14.11 -1.49 2.11
C THR A 29 -12.88 -2.21 1.55
N GLN A 30 -12.70 -3.47 1.93
CA GLN A 30 -11.63 -4.33 1.38
C GLN A 30 -11.60 -4.34 -0.18
N PRO A 31 -12.73 -4.45 -0.92
CA PRO A 31 -12.70 -4.39 -2.38
C PRO A 31 -12.26 -3.02 -2.93
N ALA A 32 -12.67 -1.91 -2.30
CA ALA A 32 -12.22 -0.57 -2.70
C ALA A 32 -10.69 -0.43 -2.53
N LEU A 33 -10.17 -0.87 -1.38
CA LEU A 33 -8.73 -0.87 -1.13
C LEU A 33 -7.98 -1.75 -2.14
N SER A 34 -8.47 -2.97 -2.39
CA SER A 34 -7.84 -3.90 -3.34
C SER A 34 -7.84 -3.35 -4.77
N HIS A 35 -8.90 -2.64 -5.18
CA HIS A 35 -8.95 -2.00 -6.49
C HIS A 35 -7.90 -0.89 -6.62
N GLN A 36 -7.77 -0.05 -5.59
CA GLN A 36 -6.83 1.06 -5.58
C GLN A 36 -5.37 0.60 -5.55
N ILE A 37 -5.11 -0.49 -4.83
CA ILE A 37 -3.86 -1.25 -4.81
C ILE A 37 -3.50 -1.73 -6.23
N ARG A 38 -4.41 -2.45 -6.90
CA ARG A 38 -4.17 -2.94 -8.27
C ARG A 38 -3.92 -1.82 -9.26
N TYR A 39 -4.72 -0.76 -9.17
CA TYR A 39 -4.54 0.43 -10.00
C TYR A 39 -3.14 1.04 -9.82
N LEU A 40 -2.65 1.10 -8.58
CA LEU A 40 -1.32 1.61 -8.27
C LEU A 40 -0.21 0.70 -8.81
N GLU A 41 -0.34 -0.62 -8.67
CA GLU A 41 0.63 -1.58 -9.23
C GLU A 41 0.70 -1.53 -10.74
N GLN A 42 -0.46 -1.45 -11.41
CA GLN A 42 -0.51 -1.32 -12.86
C GLN A 42 0.14 -0.02 -13.33
N LYS A 43 -0.09 1.07 -12.61
CA LYS A 43 0.45 2.38 -12.95
C LYS A 43 1.96 2.50 -12.75
N LEU A 44 2.48 1.77 -11.78
CA LEU A 44 3.91 1.73 -11.47
C LEU A 44 4.63 0.57 -12.15
N GLU A 45 3.89 -0.31 -12.84
CA GLU A 45 4.37 -1.56 -13.41
C GLU A 45 5.21 -2.40 -12.43
N LEU A 46 4.83 -2.32 -11.15
CA LEU A 46 5.57 -2.88 -10.02
C LEU A 46 4.59 -3.56 -9.07
N GLN A 47 4.88 -4.80 -8.70
CA GLN A 47 4.21 -5.45 -7.58
C GLN A 47 4.67 -4.80 -6.28
N LEU A 48 3.74 -4.26 -5.50
CA LEU A 48 4.03 -3.59 -4.22
C LEU A 48 3.81 -4.54 -3.04
N TRP A 49 3.00 -5.57 -3.23
CA TRP A 49 2.66 -6.54 -2.20
C TRP A 49 2.69 -7.95 -2.75
N GLN A 50 3.07 -8.90 -1.91
CA GLN A 50 3.07 -10.32 -2.23
C GLN A 50 2.37 -11.09 -1.11
N ARG A 51 1.63 -12.13 -1.50
CA ARG A 51 1.01 -13.05 -0.55
C ARG A 51 2.03 -14.09 -0.13
N GLU A 52 2.40 -14.08 1.15
CA GLU A 52 3.24 -15.11 1.77
C GLU A 52 2.34 -15.99 2.65
N GLY A 53 1.76 -17.01 2.03
CA GLY A 53 0.75 -17.87 2.65
C GLY A 53 -0.50 -17.09 3.06
N ARG A 54 -0.73 -16.95 4.38
CA ARG A 54 -1.87 -16.20 4.95
C ARG A 54 -1.58 -14.72 5.22
N LYS A 55 -0.34 -14.27 5.06
CA LYS A 55 0.08 -12.90 5.38
C LYS A 55 0.38 -12.11 4.11
N LEU A 56 0.13 -10.79 4.16
CA LEU A 56 0.57 -9.88 3.11
C LEU A 56 1.96 -9.34 3.50
N ARG A 57 2.93 -9.40 2.58
CA ARG A 57 4.22 -8.73 2.75
C ARG A 57 4.44 -7.69 1.67
N LEU A 58 5.09 -6.60 2.06
CA LEU A 58 5.63 -5.62 1.11
C LEU A 58 6.76 -6.22 0.30
N THR A 59 6.73 -6.00 -1.01
CA THR A 59 7.85 -6.28 -1.90
C THR A 59 8.96 -5.25 -1.70
N ASN A 60 10.08 -5.43 -2.39
CA ASN A 60 11.15 -4.42 -2.40
C ASN A 60 10.66 -3.08 -2.97
N GLY A 61 9.77 -3.10 -3.98
CA GLY A 61 9.15 -1.90 -4.53
C GLY A 61 8.25 -1.17 -3.51
N GLY A 62 7.44 -1.93 -2.77
CA GLY A 62 6.60 -1.38 -1.69
C GLY A 62 7.42 -0.74 -0.57
N LYS A 63 8.52 -1.39 -0.16
CA LYS A 63 9.44 -0.83 0.85
C LYS A 63 10.11 0.46 0.38
N LEU A 64 10.53 0.54 -0.89
CA LEU A 64 11.14 1.74 -1.44
C LEU A 64 10.15 2.92 -1.44
N LEU A 65 8.89 2.67 -1.84
CA LEU A 65 7.83 3.68 -1.79
C LEU A 65 7.52 4.16 -0.38
N LEU A 66 7.46 3.24 0.60
CA LEU A 66 7.29 3.59 2.01
C LEU A 66 8.45 4.48 2.50
N GLN A 67 9.68 4.13 2.12
CA GLN A 67 10.86 4.94 2.46
C GLN A 67 10.83 6.33 1.79
N MET A 68 10.26 6.44 0.58
CA MET A 68 10.08 7.74 -0.08
C MET A 68 9.01 8.60 0.61
N GLN A 69 7.92 8.01 1.10
CA GLN A 69 6.90 8.74 1.88
C GLN A 69 7.52 9.38 3.13
N GLY A 70 8.28 8.61 3.92
CA GLY A 70 8.93 9.11 5.13
C GLY A 70 9.95 10.24 4.89
N LYS A 71 10.47 10.36 3.65
CA LYS A 71 11.39 11.43 3.25
C LYS A 71 10.68 12.67 2.70
N CYS A 72 9.49 12.53 2.11
CA CYS A 72 8.81 13.64 1.43
C CYS A 72 8.04 14.58 2.38
N CYS A 73 7.72 14.14 3.60
CA CYS A 73 7.04 14.96 4.61
C CYS A 73 7.98 15.75 5.55
N ARG A 74 9.26 15.93 5.17
CA ARG A 74 10.23 16.69 5.99
C ARG A 74 10.69 18.01 5.35
N CYS A 75 9.82 18.65 4.57
CA CYS A 75 9.98 20.02 4.08
C CYS A 75 8.80 20.87 4.56
#